data_AF-A0A6M1L7V9-F1
#
_entry.id   AF-A0A6M1L7V9-F1
#
_cell.length_a   1.000
_cell.length_b   1.000
_cell.length_c   1.000
_cell.angle_alpha   90.00
_cell.angle_beta   90.00
_cell.angle_gamma   90.00
#
_symmetry.space_group_name_H-M   'P 1'
#
loop_
_entity.id
_entity.type
_entity.pdbx_description
1 polymer ?
#
loop_
_entity_poly.entity_id
_entity_poly.type
_entity_poly.pdbx_seq_one_letter_code
_entity_poly.pdbx_strand_id
1 'polypeptide(L)'
;MTGFPAVELPGTRSPADPARLIEAIDGWTGAAALRTLISTFGGAMPKGKLGDRLDWLDSFSRVWDSRDGGERHESRQIDYDRSIRDLVDRAAMSLGLRGRHRPRHIHYRHVLVAGGGVRTCVARSAFAVTLITGGLEADQVAGLGSLRPVTDQERGHARSLGLPCIEIEFDGMDAGLRRALRLDRPVVDDLVPGAGSGGWRKRTYQTGCRLVHVLAAPSSEPAIRRANTADTLRFWAEQVGRPGPEDQVLLVTTDLHVPFQHCDAVRTLSLRYGCGVDTVGLEPQALADPQLRHAYPTSAVLQELRSAVRSMRALYEALPAVSLMASRNASDRC
;
A
#
# COMPACT_ATOMS: atom_id res chain seq x y z
N MET A 1 -25.53 0.34 19.59
CA MET A 1 -24.36 1.25 19.57
C MET A 1 -23.99 1.53 18.13
N THR A 2 -24.15 2.77 17.68
CA THR A 2 -24.04 3.18 16.28
C THR A 2 -22.60 3.10 15.79
N GLY A 3 -22.38 2.38 14.69
CA GLY A 3 -21.12 2.40 13.95
C GLY A 3 -20.93 3.74 13.24
N PHE A 4 -19.70 4.08 12.89
CA PHE A 4 -19.44 5.18 11.96
C PHE A 4 -19.75 4.72 10.52
N PRO A 5 -20.29 5.59 9.66
CA PRO A 5 -20.49 5.24 8.26
C PRO A 5 -19.15 4.95 7.57
N ALA A 6 -19.15 4.05 6.59
CA ALA A 6 -17.98 3.80 5.76
C ALA A 6 -17.65 5.05 4.94
N VAL A 7 -16.35 5.33 4.80
CA VAL A 7 -15.83 6.47 4.05
C VAL A 7 -15.11 5.95 2.81
N GLU A 8 -15.40 6.56 1.67
CA GLU A 8 -14.70 6.26 0.42
C GLU A 8 -13.26 6.77 0.44
N LEU A 9 -12.35 6.05 -0.23
CA LEU A 9 -10.99 6.52 -0.46
C LEU A 9 -10.90 7.32 -1.78
N PRO A 10 -9.97 8.29 -1.89
CA PRO A 10 -9.81 9.08 -3.11
C PRO A 10 -9.36 8.24 -4.31
N GLY A 11 -9.88 8.49 -5.52
CA GLY A 11 -9.19 8.12 -6.78
C GLY A 11 -9.60 6.80 -7.43
N THR A 12 -10.79 6.29 -7.13
CA THR A 12 -11.21 4.95 -7.56
C THR A 12 -11.76 4.86 -8.98
N ARG A 13 -11.59 5.88 -9.82
CA ARG A 13 -12.09 5.93 -11.21
C ARG A 13 -11.01 6.47 -12.14
N SER A 14 -11.02 5.98 -13.37
CA SER A 14 -10.13 6.41 -14.45
C SER A 14 -10.85 7.34 -15.44
N PRO A 15 -10.23 8.45 -15.89
CA PRO A 15 -9.04 9.06 -15.31
C PRO A 15 -9.36 9.71 -13.95
N ALA A 16 -8.33 9.96 -13.15
CA ALA A 16 -8.52 10.63 -11.87
C ALA A 16 -8.93 12.11 -12.08
N ASP A 17 -10.03 12.52 -11.45
CA ASP A 17 -10.54 13.89 -11.47
C ASP A 17 -10.03 14.66 -10.23
N PRO A 18 -9.19 15.69 -10.40
CA PRO A 18 -8.64 16.46 -9.27
C PRO A 18 -9.70 17.04 -8.34
N ALA A 19 -10.85 17.49 -8.85
CA ALA A 19 -11.90 18.06 -8.00
C ALA A 19 -12.51 16.99 -7.09
N ARG A 20 -12.81 15.81 -7.65
CA ARG A 20 -13.29 14.65 -6.88
C ARG A 20 -12.25 14.12 -5.91
N LEU A 21 -10.97 14.18 -6.25
CA LEU A 21 -9.89 13.84 -5.31
C LEU A 21 -9.89 14.78 -4.10
N ILE A 22 -10.03 16.09 -4.32
CA ILE A 22 -10.14 17.08 -3.24
C ILE A 22 -11.36 16.78 -2.37
N GLU A 23 -12.53 16.54 -2.97
CA GLU A 23 -13.76 16.19 -2.24
C GLU A 23 -13.59 14.91 -1.40
N ALA A 24 -12.96 13.88 -1.96
CA ALA A 24 -12.73 12.63 -1.25
C ALA A 24 -11.73 12.79 -0.09
N ILE A 25 -10.66 13.58 -0.27
CA ILE A 25 -9.70 13.90 0.78
C ILE A 25 -10.38 14.73 1.89
N ASP A 26 -11.19 15.72 1.54
CA ASP A 26 -11.96 16.49 2.53
C ASP A 26 -12.96 15.61 3.28
N GLY A 27 -13.68 14.73 2.57
CA GLY A 27 -14.61 13.77 3.16
C GLY A 27 -13.94 12.82 4.15
N TRP A 28 -12.77 12.28 3.79
CA TRP A 28 -12.02 11.36 4.66
C TRP A 28 -11.41 12.06 5.88
N THR A 29 -10.77 13.20 5.67
CA THR A 29 -10.19 14.00 6.78
C THR A 29 -11.26 14.65 7.65
N GLY A 30 -12.44 14.87 7.10
CA GLY A 30 -13.64 15.35 7.77
C GLY A 30 -14.57 14.23 8.25
N ALA A 31 -14.13 12.98 8.33
CA ALA A 31 -14.97 11.89 8.80
C ALA A 31 -15.28 12.02 10.30
N ALA A 32 -16.50 11.63 10.70
CA ALA A 32 -16.90 11.62 12.12
C ALA A 32 -15.99 10.69 12.95
N ALA A 33 -15.62 9.53 12.40
CA ALA A 33 -14.69 8.60 13.02
C ALA A 33 -13.35 9.25 13.39
N LEU A 34 -12.74 9.96 12.45
CA LEU A 34 -11.46 10.64 12.66
C LEU A 34 -11.59 11.79 13.67
N ARG A 35 -12.67 12.59 13.59
CA ARG A 35 -12.96 13.64 14.59
C ARG A 35 -13.11 13.08 16.01
N THR A 36 -13.83 11.98 16.18
CA THR A 36 -13.99 11.34 17.49
C THR A 36 -12.67 10.82 18.03
N LEU A 37 -11.84 10.20 17.20
CA LEU A 37 -10.48 9.81 17.59
C LEU A 37 -9.68 11.03 18.04
N ILE A 38 -9.62 12.08 17.22
CA ILE A 38 -8.89 13.31 17.54
C ILE A 38 -9.32 13.87 18.90
N SER A 39 -10.62 14.01 19.14
CA SER A 39 -11.14 14.50 20.42
C SER A 39 -10.77 13.59 21.59
N THR A 40 -10.75 12.27 21.38
CA THR A 40 -10.39 11.29 22.42
C THR A 40 -8.91 11.39 22.80
N PHE A 41 -8.05 11.72 21.83
CA PHE A 41 -6.62 11.94 22.03
C PHE A 41 -6.26 13.41 22.31
N GLY A 42 -7.23 14.22 22.77
CA GLY A 42 -7.01 15.59 23.26
C GLY A 42 -6.86 16.67 22.19
N GLY A 43 -7.14 16.36 20.92
CA GLY A 43 -7.12 17.33 19.83
C GLY A 43 -8.48 17.94 19.53
N ALA A 44 -8.48 19.04 18.76
CA ALA A 44 -9.69 19.65 18.23
C ALA A 44 -9.46 19.98 16.75
N MET A 45 -10.25 19.37 15.86
CA MET A 45 -10.12 19.57 14.42
C MET A 45 -10.33 21.05 14.08
N PRO A 46 -9.39 21.70 13.36
CA PRO A 46 -9.56 23.08 12.96
C PRO A 46 -10.70 23.23 11.96
N LYS A 47 -11.40 24.35 12.05
CA LYS A 47 -12.27 24.83 10.97
C LYS A 47 -11.40 25.55 9.94
N GLY A 48 -11.76 25.48 8.67
CA GLY A 48 -11.04 26.20 7.62
C GLY A 48 -10.75 25.37 6.38
N LYS A 49 -9.76 25.81 5.61
CA LYS A 49 -9.37 25.22 4.33
C LYS A 49 -8.78 23.83 4.53
N LEU A 50 -8.90 22.99 3.49
CA LEU A 50 -8.41 21.62 3.52
C LEU A 50 -6.89 21.54 3.78
N GLY A 51 -6.09 22.41 3.15
CA GLY A 51 -4.64 22.46 3.36
C GLY A 51 -4.26 22.68 4.83
N ASP A 52 -4.84 23.70 5.47
CA ASP A 52 -4.59 24.00 6.89
C ASP A 52 -4.98 22.82 7.81
N ARG A 53 -6.08 22.13 7.47
CA ARG A 53 -6.52 20.92 8.19
C ARG A 53 -5.52 19.78 8.03
N LEU A 54 -5.01 19.54 6.81
CA LEU A 54 -4.04 18.49 6.53
C LEU A 54 -2.71 18.73 7.26
N ASP A 55 -2.22 19.98 7.27
CA ASP A 55 -1.02 20.37 8.00
C ASP A 55 -1.20 20.16 9.51
N TRP A 56 -2.35 20.58 10.05
CA TRP A 56 -2.69 20.34 11.45
C TRP A 56 -2.79 18.84 11.77
N LEU A 57 -3.42 18.03 10.91
CA LEU A 57 -3.56 16.59 11.10
C LEU A 57 -2.21 15.85 11.09
N ASP A 58 -1.28 16.20 10.19
CA ASP A 58 0.06 15.61 10.17
C ASP A 58 0.83 15.95 11.47
N SER A 59 0.71 17.19 11.94
CA SER A 59 1.28 17.61 13.22
C SER A 59 0.65 16.88 14.41
N PHE A 60 -0.68 16.90 14.52
CA PHE A 60 -1.43 16.27 15.61
C PHE A 60 -1.20 14.76 15.66
N SER A 61 -1.19 14.09 14.51
CA SER A 61 -1.04 12.62 14.44
C SER A 61 0.27 12.11 15.03
N ARG A 62 1.24 12.98 15.39
CA ARG A 62 2.41 12.64 16.22
C ARG A 62 2.03 11.97 17.55
N VAL A 63 0.84 12.24 18.10
CA VAL A 63 0.34 11.54 19.30
C VAL A 63 0.16 10.03 19.10
N TRP A 64 0.12 9.58 17.85
CA TRP A 64 0.03 8.17 17.46
C TRP A 64 1.38 7.61 16.96
N ASP A 65 2.47 8.38 17.08
CA ASP A 65 3.79 7.98 16.64
C ASP A 65 4.45 7.05 17.66
N SER A 66 4.21 5.76 17.49
CA SER A 66 4.83 4.68 18.27
C SER A 66 6.22 4.28 17.75
N ARG A 67 6.63 4.81 16.58
CA ARG A 67 7.92 4.47 15.92
C ARG A 67 9.04 5.44 16.25
N ASP A 68 8.73 6.71 16.49
CA ASP A 68 9.72 7.75 16.78
C ASP A 68 10.85 7.81 15.72
N GLY A 69 10.48 7.63 14.45
CA GLY A 69 11.42 7.58 13.32
C GLY A 69 12.01 6.21 12.99
N GLY A 70 11.74 5.18 13.79
CA GLY A 70 12.20 3.81 13.57
C GLY A 70 11.43 3.00 12.52
N GLU A 71 11.92 1.79 12.25
CA GLU A 71 11.30 0.83 11.34
C GLU A 71 10.00 0.23 11.92
N ARG A 72 9.17 -0.40 11.07
CA ARG A 72 7.89 -0.96 11.53
C ARG A 72 8.03 -1.97 12.69
N HIS A 73 9.09 -2.77 12.68
CA HIS A 73 9.36 -3.79 13.69
C HIS A 73 9.86 -3.21 15.02
N GLU A 74 10.23 -1.92 15.05
CA GLU A 74 10.73 -1.20 16.22
C GLU A 74 9.62 -0.43 16.96
N SER A 75 8.36 -0.50 16.47
CA SER A 75 7.24 0.23 17.04
C SER A 75 6.98 -0.18 18.51
N ARG A 76 6.90 0.81 19.41
CA ARG A 76 6.53 0.58 20.82
C ARG A 76 5.08 0.10 20.92
N GLN A 77 4.85 -0.98 21.66
CA GLN A 77 3.49 -1.44 21.95
C GLN A 77 2.95 -0.65 23.13
N ILE A 78 1.85 0.07 22.89
CA ILE A 78 1.11 0.77 23.94
C ILE A 78 -0.17 -0.03 24.16
N ASP A 79 -0.37 -0.49 25.40
CA ASP A 79 -1.62 -1.13 25.78
C ASP A 79 -2.65 -0.05 26.13
N TYR A 80 -3.74 -0.04 25.38
CA TYR A 80 -4.85 0.88 25.56
C TYR A 80 -6.00 0.15 26.23
N ASP A 81 -6.79 0.84 27.06
CA ASP A 81 -7.98 0.23 27.65
C ASP A 81 -9.00 -0.23 26.59
N ARG A 82 -9.96 -1.06 27.02
CA ARG A 82 -10.98 -1.63 26.12
C ARG A 82 -11.77 -0.55 25.37
N SER A 83 -12.10 0.56 26.02
CA SER A 83 -12.92 1.62 25.41
C SER A 83 -12.21 2.28 24.24
N ILE A 84 -10.89 2.51 24.36
CA ILE A 84 -10.05 3.06 23.29
C ILE A 84 -9.87 2.02 22.19
N ARG A 85 -9.64 0.74 22.53
CA ARG A 85 -9.50 -0.33 21.52
C ARG A 85 -10.75 -0.46 20.67
N ASP A 86 -11.93 -0.47 21.29
CA ASP A 86 -13.22 -0.57 20.60
C ASP A 86 -13.52 0.68 19.74
N LEU A 87 -13.11 1.87 20.20
CA LEU A 87 -13.20 3.08 19.40
C LEU A 87 -12.30 3.02 18.17
N VAL A 88 -11.03 2.64 18.34
CA VAL A 88 -10.05 2.54 17.25
C VAL A 88 -10.49 1.49 16.23
N ASP A 89 -11.02 0.35 16.66
CA ASP A 89 -11.54 -0.67 15.74
C ASP A 89 -12.69 -0.14 14.87
N ARG A 90 -13.72 0.46 15.49
CA ARG A 90 -14.84 1.04 14.74
C ARG A 90 -14.40 2.16 13.80
N ALA A 91 -13.44 2.99 14.23
CA ALA A 91 -12.89 4.04 13.39
C ALA A 91 -12.06 3.47 12.24
N ALA A 92 -11.26 2.43 12.48
CA ALA A 92 -10.47 1.74 11.46
C ALA A 92 -11.36 1.13 10.37
N MET A 93 -12.49 0.51 10.75
CA MET A 93 -13.48 0.01 9.79
C MET A 93 -14.06 1.14 8.92
N SER A 94 -14.47 2.25 9.54
CA SER A 94 -15.05 3.40 8.83
C SER A 94 -14.05 4.10 7.89
N LEU A 95 -12.81 4.26 8.33
CA LEU A 95 -11.74 4.94 7.59
C LEU A 95 -11.05 4.03 6.56
N GLY A 96 -11.46 2.77 6.44
CA GLY A 96 -10.96 1.84 5.43
C GLY A 96 -9.64 1.15 5.78
N LEU A 97 -9.21 1.20 7.05
CA LEU A 97 -8.09 0.41 7.59
C LEU A 97 -8.48 -1.04 7.91
N ARG A 98 -9.78 -1.38 7.81
CA ARG A 98 -10.33 -2.74 7.95
C ARG A 98 -11.46 -2.95 6.95
N GLY A 99 -11.76 -4.21 6.63
CA GLY A 99 -12.96 -4.59 5.87
C GLY A 99 -12.92 -4.39 4.35
N ARG A 100 -11.88 -3.77 3.77
CA ARG A 100 -11.75 -3.56 2.31
C ARG A 100 -11.11 -4.75 1.59
N HIS A 101 -11.73 -5.93 1.68
CA HIS A 101 -11.15 -7.19 1.17
C HIS A 101 -11.65 -7.58 -0.24
N ARG A 102 -12.63 -6.87 -0.80
CA ARG A 102 -13.24 -7.21 -2.10
C ARG A 102 -12.83 -6.21 -3.18
N PRO A 103 -12.31 -6.67 -4.32
CA PRO A 103 -12.10 -5.83 -5.49
C PRO A 103 -13.43 -5.28 -6.01
N ARG A 104 -13.40 -4.09 -6.60
CA ARG A 104 -14.56 -3.45 -7.22
C ARG A 104 -14.89 -4.01 -8.60
N HIS A 105 -13.88 -4.49 -9.31
CA HIS A 105 -14.00 -5.02 -10.66
C HIS A 105 -13.73 -6.52 -10.67
N ILE A 106 -14.24 -7.20 -11.67
CA ILE A 106 -13.94 -8.63 -11.90
C ILE A 106 -12.66 -8.82 -12.72
N HIS A 107 -12.26 -7.81 -13.51
CA HIS A 107 -11.06 -7.84 -14.34
C HIS A 107 -10.15 -6.66 -14.00
N TYR A 108 -8.86 -6.94 -13.87
CA TYR A 108 -7.79 -5.95 -13.78
C TYR A 108 -6.68 -6.35 -14.73
N ARG A 109 -6.14 -5.38 -15.46
CA ARG A 109 -4.97 -5.64 -16.29
C ARG A 109 -3.75 -5.99 -15.43
N HIS A 110 -3.61 -5.34 -14.28
CA HIS A 110 -2.46 -5.51 -13.41
C HIS A 110 -2.89 -5.72 -11.96
N VAL A 111 -2.39 -6.79 -11.34
CA VAL A 111 -2.48 -7.03 -9.90
C VAL A 111 -1.10 -6.86 -9.27
N LEU A 112 -0.95 -5.92 -8.35
CA LEU A 112 0.29 -5.62 -7.66
C LEU A 112 0.22 -6.13 -6.22
N VAL A 113 1.16 -6.97 -5.80
CA VAL A 113 1.24 -7.49 -4.44
C VAL A 113 2.31 -6.71 -3.69
N ALA A 114 1.90 -5.89 -2.72
CA ALA A 114 2.81 -5.05 -1.95
C ALA A 114 3.72 -5.89 -1.04
N GLY A 115 5.01 -5.55 -1.02
CA GLY A 115 6.01 -6.12 -0.11
C GLY A 115 5.86 -5.70 1.34
N GLY A 116 6.61 -6.37 2.21
CA GLY A 116 6.72 -6.09 3.62
C GLY A 116 7.69 -7.06 4.28
N GLY A 117 7.37 -7.52 5.49
CA GLY A 117 8.12 -8.62 6.10
C GLY A 117 7.94 -9.94 5.35
N VAL A 118 8.85 -10.90 5.49
CA VAL A 118 8.74 -12.21 4.80
C VAL A 118 7.38 -12.88 4.98
N ARG A 119 6.86 -12.93 6.23
CA ARG A 119 5.52 -13.46 6.52
C ARG A 119 4.43 -12.73 5.72
N THR A 120 4.54 -11.42 5.64
CA THR A 120 3.59 -10.54 4.94
C THR A 120 3.64 -10.75 3.43
N CYS A 121 4.83 -10.91 2.85
CA CYS A 121 5.01 -11.24 1.44
C CYS A 121 4.24 -12.52 1.11
N VAL A 122 4.48 -13.62 1.85
CA VAL A 122 3.78 -14.90 1.64
C VAL A 122 2.26 -14.75 1.81
N ALA A 123 1.83 -14.10 2.88
CA ALA A 123 0.41 -13.95 3.18
C ALA A 123 -0.34 -13.15 2.10
N ARG A 124 0.24 -12.05 1.61
CA ARG A 124 -0.36 -11.23 0.55
C ARG A 124 -0.34 -11.92 -0.80
N SER A 125 0.71 -12.69 -1.12
CA SER A 125 0.74 -13.53 -2.33
C SER A 125 -0.37 -14.58 -2.29
N ALA A 126 -0.56 -15.25 -1.15
CA ALA A 126 -1.65 -16.22 -0.97
C ALA A 126 -3.03 -15.57 -1.09
N PHE A 127 -3.20 -14.37 -0.54
CA PHE A 127 -4.45 -13.61 -0.66
C PHE A 127 -4.73 -13.18 -2.11
N ALA A 128 -3.73 -12.67 -2.83
CA ALA A 128 -3.88 -12.33 -4.25
C ALA A 128 -4.32 -13.54 -5.08
N VAL A 129 -3.74 -14.72 -4.83
CA VAL A 129 -4.17 -15.96 -5.49
C VAL A 129 -5.58 -16.37 -5.08
N THR A 130 -5.97 -16.19 -3.81
CA THR A 130 -7.33 -16.46 -3.36
C THR A 130 -8.35 -15.62 -4.15
N LEU A 131 -8.05 -14.33 -4.37
CA LEU A 131 -8.89 -13.47 -5.20
C LEU A 131 -9.00 -13.99 -6.65
N ILE A 132 -7.85 -14.35 -7.26
CA ILE A 132 -7.79 -14.88 -8.63
C ILE A 132 -8.58 -16.19 -8.75
N THR A 133 -8.38 -17.13 -7.83
CA THR A 133 -9.14 -18.39 -7.80
C THR A 133 -10.63 -18.18 -7.48
N GLY A 134 -10.97 -17.06 -6.84
CA GLY A 134 -12.33 -16.65 -6.54
C GLY A 134 -13.05 -15.94 -7.70
N GLY A 135 -12.45 -15.91 -8.89
CA GLY A 135 -13.05 -15.33 -10.11
C GLY A 135 -12.52 -13.96 -10.50
N LEU A 136 -11.51 -13.42 -9.81
CA LEU A 136 -10.81 -12.23 -10.26
C LEU A 136 -9.93 -12.56 -11.47
N GLU A 137 -10.17 -11.89 -12.58
CA GLU A 137 -9.34 -11.96 -13.77
C GLU A 137 -8.18 -10.95 -13.68
N ALA A 138 -6.98 -11.44 -13.99
CA ALA A 138 -5.75 -10.66 -13.99
C ALA A 138 -4.89 -11.01 -15.20
N ASP A 139 -4.55 -10.03 -16.03
CA ASP A 139 -3.66 -10.25 -17.19
C ASP A 139 -2.21 -10.42 -16.74
N GLN A 140 -1.78 -9.62 -15.76
CA GLN A 140 -0.46 -9.67 -15.16
C GLN A 140 -0.49 -9.58 -13.63
N VAL A 141 0.45 -10.26 -12.97
CA VAL A 141 0.68 -10.16 -11.53
C VAL A 141 2.11 -9.71 -11.27
N ALA A 142 2.32 -8.74 -10.38
CA ALA A 142 3.64 -8.30 -9.98
C ALA A 142 3.81 -8.23 -8.46
N GLY A 143 4.83 -8.90 -7.92
CA GLY A 143 5.26 -8.77 -6.54
C GLY A 143 6.26 -7.65 -6.36
N LEU A 144 5.99 -6.76 -5.42
CA LEU A 144 6.77 -5.55 -5.18
C LEU A 144 7.62 -5.73 -3.92
N GLY A 145 8.85 -6.25 -4.06
CA GLY A 145 9.80 -6.41 -2.96
C GLY A 145 10.80 -5.26 -2.85
N SER A 146 11.81 -5.44 -1.99
CA SER A 146 12.95 -4.54 -1.88
C SER A 146 14.26 -5.31 -1.75
N LEU A 147 15.40 -4.64 -2.00
CA LEU A 147 16.72 -5.21 -1.77
C LEU A 147 17.18 -5.08 -0.32
N ARG A 148 16.29 -4.71 0.62
CA ARG A 148 16.67 -4.63 2.03
C ARG A 148 17.01 -6.04 2.55
N PRO A 149 18.07 -6.17 3.36
CA PRO A 149 18.32 -7.40 4.10
C PRO A 149 17.12 -7.76 4.98
N VAL A 150 16.84 -9.05 5.11
CA VAL A 150 15.89 -9.54 6.10
C VAL A 150 16.55 -9.59 7.49
N THR A 151 15.74 -9.39 8.52
CA THR A 151 16.16 -9.54 9.92
C THR A 151 16.28 -11.01 10.32
N ASP A 152 16.93 -11.31 11.45
CA ASP A 152 17.00 -12.68 11.99
C ASP A 152 15.62 -13.26 12.32
N GLN A 153 14.71 -12.41 12.80
CA GLN A 153 13.32 -12.80 13.05
C GLN A 153 12.63 -13.22 11.74
N GLU A 154 12.85 -12.47 10.66
CA GLU A 154 12.31 -12.80 9.34
C GLU A 154 12.92 -14.09 8.78
N ARG A 155 14.23 -14.32 8.96
CA ARG A 155 14.87 -15.61 8.62
C ARG A 155 14.31 -16.76 9.44
N GLY A 156 14.02 -16.54 10.73
CA GLY A 156 13.34 -17.51 11.59
C GLY A 156 11.96 -17.89 11.04
N HIS A 157 11.15 -16.89 10.68
CA HIS A 157 9.83 -17.12 10.08
C HIS A 157 9.92 -17.80 8.69
N ALA A 158 10.90 -17.43 7.86
CA ALA A 158 11.11 -18.07 6.56
C ALA A 158 11.35 -19.59 6.74
N ARG A 159 12.21 -19.96 7.70
CA ARG A 159 12.48 -21.35 8.05
C ARG A 159 11.24 -22.08 8.58
N SER A 160 10.45 -21.43 9.46
CA SER A 160 9.22 -22.06 9.98
C SER A 160 8.17 -22.33 8.91
N LEU A 161 8.17 -21.54 7.82
CA LEU A 161 7.30 -21.69 6.66
C LEU A 161 7.85 -22.68 5.61
N GLY A 162 9.04 -23.24 5.83
CA GLY A 162 9.73 -24.12 4.88
C GLY A 162 10.17 -23.41 3.60
N LEU A 163 10.44 -22.10 3.66
CA LEU A 163 10.95 -21.34 2.52
C LEU A 163 12.45 -21.62 2.30
N PRO A 164 12.96 -21.45 1.07
CA PRO A 164 14.40 -21.47 0.80
C PRO A 164 15.13 -20.37 1.59
N CYS A 165 16.47 -20.33 1.50
CA CYS A 165 17.24 -19.25 2.11
C CYS A 165 16.77 -17.89 1.56
N ILE A 166 16.38 -17.00 2.46
CA ILE A 166 15.88 -15.65 2.17
C ILE A 166 16.90 -14.67 2.73
N GLU A 167 17.56 -13.90 1.87
CA GLU A 167 18.56 -12.90 2.28
C GLU A 167 17.99 -11.48 2.23
N ILE A 168 17.12 -11.22 1.26
CA ILE A 168 16.47 -9.91 1.06
C ILE A 168 14.95 -10.05 0.93
N GLU A 169 14.22 -8.96 1.17
CA GLU A 169 12.76 -8.94 1.05
C GLU A 169 12.27 -9.41 -0.33
N PHE A 170 13.02 -9.09 -1.39
CA PHE A 170 12.78 -9.60 -2.74
C PHE A 170 12.65 -11.13 -2.77
N ASP A 171 13.55 -11.86 -2.09
CA ASP A 171 13.52 -13.32 -2.06
C ASP A 171 12.25 -13.83 -1.35
N GLY A 172 11.80 -13.11 -0.31
CA GLY A 172 10.55 -13.43 0.40
C GLY A 172 9.31 -13.22 -0.47
N MET A 173 9.27 -12.14 -1.26
CA MET A 173 8.21 -11.90 -2.25
C MET A 173 8.24 -12.94 -3.37
N ASP A 174 9.44 -13.26 -3.87
CA ASP A 174 9.65 -14.29 -4.88
C ASP A 174 9.13 -15.66 -4.40
N ALA A 175 9.60 -16.11 -3.24
CA ALA A 175 9.17 -17.37 -2.65
C ALA A 175 7.65 -17.39 -2.38
N GLY A 176 7.08 -16.28 -1.90
CA GLY A 176 5.63 -16.13 -1.68
C GLY A 176 4.82 -16.32 -2.95
N LEU A 177 5.16 -15.61 -4.04
CA LEU A 177 4.46 -15.72 -5.31
C LEU A 177 4.67 -17.08 -5.98
N ARG A 178 5.90 -17.61 -5.96
CA ARG A 178 6.18 -18.94 -6.52
C ARG A 178 5.38 -20.02 -5.81
N ARG A 179 5.29 -19.96 -4.48
CA ARG A 179 4.46 -20.90 -3.70
C ARG A 179 2.98 -20.75 -4.03
N ALA A 180 2.47 -19.53 -4.08
CA ALA A 180 1.04 -19.29 -4.28
C ALA A 180 0.58 -19.65 -5.71
N LEU A 181 1.38 -19.33 -6.73
CA LEU A 181 1.07 -19.55 -8.15
C LEU A 181 1.70 -20.82 -8.73
N ARG A 182 2.39 -21.63 -7.90
CA ARG A 182 3.13 -22.84 -8.28
C ARG A 182 4.11 -22.59 -9.44
N LEU A 183 4.90 -21.53 -9.31
CA LEU A 183 5.85 -21.13 -10.35
C LEU A 183 7.18 -21.88 -10.19
N ASP A 184 7.69 -22.38 -11.31
CA ASP A 184 8.99 -23.04 -11.40
C ASP A 184 10.14 -22.00 -11.37
N ARG A 185 11.12 -22.12 -12.28
CA ARG A 185 12.23 -21.17 -12.41
C ARG A 185 11.80 -19.94 -13.22
N PRO A 186 12.40 -18.77 -12.93
CA PRO A 186 12.18 -17.59 -13.76
C PRO A 186 12.68 -17.84 -15.19
N VAL A 187 12.00 -17.25 -16.17
CA VAL A 187 12.44 -17.20 -17.57
C VAL A 187 13.46 -16.09 -17.79
N VAL A 188 13.41 -15.05 -16.95
CA VAL A 188 14.37 -13.92 -16.93
C VAL A 188 14.66 -13.56 -15.47
N ASP A 189 15.94 -13.35 -15.12
CA ASP A 189 16.40 -12.83 -13.83
C ASP A 189 17.44 -11.73 -14.09
N ASP A 190 16.98 -10.49 -14.04
CA ASP A 190 17.81 -9.30 -14.21
C ASP A 190 18.20 -8.78 -12.83
N LEU A 191 19.51 -8.66 -12.57
CA LEU A 191 20.05 -8.01 -11.38
C LEU A 191 21.05 -6.95 -11.81
N VAL A 192 20.79 -5.71 -11.40
CA VAL A 192 21.74 -4.61 -11.55
C VAL A 192 22.17 -4.14 -10.17
N PRO A 193 23.44 -4.37 -9.78
CA PRO A 193 23.96 -3.84 -8.53
C PRO A 193 24.02 -2.31 -8.61
N GLY A 194 23.93 -1.65 -7.46
CA GLY A 194 24.07 -0.21 -7.37
C GLY A 194 24.58 0.22 -6.00
N ALA A 195 25.23 1.37 -5.94
CA ALA A 195 25.73 1.94 -4.68
C ALA A 195 24.56 2.32 -3.76
N GLY A 196 24.70 2.06 -2.46
CA GLY A 196 23.67 2.33 -1.47
C GLY A 196 22.35 1.64 -1.83
N SER A 197 21.27 2.41 -1.93
CA SER A 197 19.95 1.91 -2.35
C SER A 197 19.69 2.05 -3.85
N GLY A 198 20.73 2.08 -4.68
CA GLY A 198 20.63 2.30 -6.14
C GLY A 198 20.52 1.04 -6.99
N GLY A 199 20.67 -0.15 -6.41
CA GLY A 199 20.51 -1.42 -7.14
C GLY A 199 19.04 -1.77 -7.41
N TRP A 200 18.81 -2.62 -8.40
CA TRP A 200 17.48 -3.14 -8.70
C TRP A 200 17.53 -4.59 -9.18
N ARG A 201 16.40 -5.30 -9.01
CA ARG A 201 16.25 -6.68 -9.49
C ARG A 201 14.86 -6.89 -10.06
N LYS A 202 14.77 -7.72 -11.10
CA LYS A 202 13.51 -8.14 -11.71
C LYS A 202 13.59 -9.60 -12.12
N ARG A 203 12.63 -10.41 -11.67
CA ARG A 203 12.38 -11.75 -12.19
C ARG A 203 11.08 -11.79 -12.95
N THR A 204 11.06 -12.56 -14.03
CA THR A 204 9.86 -12.83 -14.83
C THR A 204 9.62 -14.33 -14.89
N TYR A 205 8.36 -14.71 -14.71
CA TYR A 205 7.86 -16.07 -14.79
C TYR A 205 6.71 -16.12 -15.80
N GLN A 206 6.54 -17.28 -16.41
CA GLN A 206 5.41 -17.59 -17.28
C GLN A 206 4.59 -18.71 -16.64
N THR A 207 3.28 -18.54 -16.53
CA THR A 207 2.36 -19.60 -16.08
C THR A 207 1.12 -19.63 -16.98
N GLY A 208 1.01 -20.65 -17.82
CA GLY A 208 0.03 -20.66 -18.91
C GLY A 208 0.20 -19.42 -19.79
N CYS A 209 -0.87 -18.64 -19.96
CA CYS A 209 -0.87 -17.37 -20.70
C CYS A 209 -0.52 -16.13 -19.87
N ARG A 210 -0.25 -16.28 -18.56
CA ARG A 210 -0.04 -15.15 -17.64
C ARG A 210 1.45 -14.90 -17.38
N LEU A 211 1.84 -13.64 -17.44
CA LEU A 211 3.14 -13.16 -16.97
C LEU A 211 3.07 -12.80 -15.48
N VAL A 212 4.08 -13.25 -14.74
CA VAL A 212 4.27 -12.91 -13.33
C VAL A 212 5.64 -12.29 -13.14
N HIS A 213 5.69 -11.15 -12.46
CA HIS A 213 6.93 -10.44 -12.18
C HIS A 213 7.19 -10.36 -10.69
N VAL A 214 8.46 -10.33 -10.31
CA VAL A 214 8.90 -9.96 -8.96
C VAL A 214 9.96 -8.90 -9.15
N LEU A 215 9.82 -7.75 -8.49
CA LEU A 215 10.74 -6.63 -8.67
C LEU A 215 11.13 -5.99 -7.35
N ALA A 216 12.35 -5.50 -7.30
CA ALA A 216 12.84 -4.57 -6.30
C ALA A 216 13.43 -3.37 -7.03
N ALA A 217 12.86 -2.19 -6.75
CA ALA A 217 13.21 -0.96 -7.43
C ALA A 217 14.41 -0.27 -6.76
N PRO A 218 15.16 0.54 -7.51
CA PRO A 218 16.14 1.44 -6.93
C PRO A 218 15.43 2.62 -6.25
N SER A 219 16.07 3.21 -5.26
CA SER A 219 15.64 4.48 -4.66
C SER A 219 15.84 5.63 -5.64
N SER A 220 14.93 6.61 -5.66
CA SER A 220 15.21 7.89 -6.35
C SER A 220 16.32 8.71 -5.70
N GLU A 221 16.64 8.42 -4.44
CA GLU A 221 17.63 9.12 -3.63
C GLU A 221 18.55 8.09 -2.95
N PRO A 222 19.34 7.33 -3.74
CA PRO A 222 20.00 6.11 -3.28
C PRO A 222 21.09 6.34 -2.22
N ALA A 223 21.62 7.56 -2.13
CA ALA A 223 22.58 7.97 -1.12
C ALA A 223 21.93 8.39 0.22
N ILE A 224 20.61 8.66 0.22
CA ILE A 224 19.91 9.27 1.36
C ILE A 224 18.96 8.27 2.02
N ARG A 225 18.23 7.50 1.22
CA ARG A 225 17.17 6.60 1.71
C ARG A 225 16.98 5.38 0.83
N ARG A 226 16.33 4.36 1.41
CA ARG A 226 15.84 3.18 0.69
C ARG A 226 14.70 3.57 -0.25
N ALA A 227 14.46 2.71 -1.24
CA ALA A 227 13.31 2.81 -2.12
C ALA A 227 12.03 2.72 -1.27
N ASN A 228 11.07 3.60 -1.56
CA ASN A 228 9.76 3.58 -0.93
C ASN A 228 8.69 3.06 -1.90
N THR A 229 7.43 2.98 -1.44
CA THR A 229 6.30 2.52 -2.27
C THR A 229 6.21 3.27 -3.62
N ALA A 230 6.43 4.58 -3.63
CA ALA A 230 6.35 5.38 -4.85
C ALA A 230 7.48 5.04 -5.84
N ASP A 231 8.70 4.81 -5.36
CA ASP A 231 9.80 4.32 -6.20
C ASP A 231 9.47 2.97 -6.83
N THR A 232 8.93 2.04 -6.05
CA THR A 232 8.59 0.70 -6.53
C THR A 232 7.46 0.71 -7.55
N LEU A 233 6.40 1.50 -7.31
CA LEU A 233 5.30 1.64 -8.25
C LEU A 233 5.73 2.30 -9.56
N ARG A 234 6.56 3.34 -9.49
CA ARG A 234 7.11 4.01 -10.67
C ARG A 234 8.00 3.08 -11.49
N PHE A 235 8.92 2.37 -10.84
CA PHE A 235 9.79 1.40 -11.51
C PHE A 235 8.97 0.29 -12.16
N TRP A 236 7.94 -0.23 -11.48
CA TRP A 236 7.02 -1.20 -12.07
C TRP A 236 6.33 -0.63 -13.33
N ALA A 237 5.78 0.58 -13.25
CA ALA A 237 5.08 1.20 -14.38
C ALA A 237 6.01 1.42 -15.58
N GLU A 238 7.27 1.79 -15.35
CA GLU A 238 8.25 2.08 -16.41
C GLU A 238 8.86 0.81 -17.02
N GLN A 239 9.12 -0.21 -16.20
CA GLN A 239 9.88 -1.42 -16.61
C GLN A 239 9.00 -2.62 -16.96
N VAL A 240 7.75 -2.65 -16.50
CA VAL A 240 6.89 -3.84 -16.60
C VAL A 240 5.50 -3.46 -17.10
N GLY A 241 4.74 -2.71 -16.30
CA GLY A 241 3.29 -2.56 -16.50
C GLY A 241 2.93 -1.66 -17.69
N ARG A 242 3.59 -0.49 -17.79
CA ARG A 242 3.25 0.60 -18.71
C ARG A 242 1.72 0.88 -18.75
N PRO A 243 1.10 1.13 -17.58
CA PRO A 243 -0.35 1.29 -17.52
C PRO A 243 -0.79 2.53 -18.30
N GLY A 244 -1.94 2.43 -18.98
CA GLY A 244 -2.60 3.53 -19.67
C GLY A 244 -3.97 3.90 -19.06
N PRO A 245 -4.64 4.92 -19.60
CA PRO A 245 -5.92 5.42 -19.07
C PRO A 245 -7.04 4.38 -19.01
N GLU A 246 -7.07 3.40 -19.93
CA GLU A 246 -8.10 2.36 -19.94
C GLU A 246 -7.83 1.22 -18.95
N ASP A 247 -6.63 1.17 -18.36
CA ASP A 247 -6.21 0.07 -17.52
C ASP A 247 -6.69 0.26 -16.07
N GLN A 248 -7.06 -0.85 -15.43
CA GLN A 248 -7.33 -0.93 -14.00
C GLN A 248 -6.18 -1.69 -13.31
N VAL A 249 -5.65 -1.09 -12.25
CA VAL A 249 -4.58 -1.65 -11.41
C VAL A 249 -5.15 -1.96 -10.02
N LEU A 250 -5.07 -3.23 -9.61
CA LEU A 250 -5.41 -3.65 -8.26
C LEU A 250 -4.15 -3.73 -7.40
N LEU A 251 -4.07 -2.95 -6.33
CA LEU A 251 -3.04 -3.10 -5.30
C LEU A 251 -3.55 -4.01 -4.18
N VAL A 252 -2.80 -5.07 -3.89
CA VAL A 252 -3.05 -6.03 -2.81
C VAL A 252 -2.09 -5.75 -1.66
N THR A 253 -2.64 -5.47 -0.48
CA THR A 253 -1.86 -5.18 0.73
C THR A 253 -2.51 -5.76 1.99
N THR A 254 -2.05 -5.36 3.17
CA THR A 254 -2.72 -5.62 4.46
C THR A 254 -3.74 -4.51 4.70
N ASP A 255 -4.91 -4.87 5.24
CA ASP A 255 -6.04 -3.97 5.50
C ASP A 255 -5.67 -2.61 6.12
N LEU A 256 -4.88 -2.61 7.19
CA LEU A 256 -4.51 -1.38 7.89
C LEU A 256 -3.61 -0.45 7.07
N HIS A 257 -2.95 -0.97 6.02
CA HIS A 257 -2.13 -0.19 5.11
C HIS A 257 -2.92 0.34 3.89
N VAL A 258 -4.16 -0.12 3.69
CA VAL A 258 -4.95 0.20 2.50
C VAL A 258 -5.04 1.70 2.27
N PRO A 259 -5.41 2.57 3.24
CA PRO A 259 -5.60 3.99 2.95
C PRO A 259 -4.33 4.69 2.48
N PHE A 260 -3.21 4.49 3.16
CA PHE A 260 -1.97 5.18 2.80
C PHE A 260 -1.39 4.67 1.47
N GLN A 261 -1.41 3.34 1.26
CA GLN A 261 -0.89 2.75 0.01
C GLN A 261 -1.80 3.04 -1.17
N HIS A 262 -3.11 3.14 -0.97
CA HIS A 262 -4.05 3.58 -1.99
C HIS A 262 -3.73 5.02 -2.43
N CYS A 263 -3.58 5.94 -1.49
CA CYS A 263 -3.21 7.33 -1.81
C CYS A 263 -1.87 7.43 -2.54
N ASP A 264 -0.86 6.67 -2.13
CA ASP A 264 0.43 6.60 -2.84
C ASP A 264 0.29 6.04 -4.25
N ALA A 265 -0.54 5.02 -4.44
CA ALA A 265 -0.82 4.43 -5.75
C ALA A 265 -1.59 5.40 -6.65
N VAL A 266 -2.62 6.08 -6.15
CA VAL A 266 -3.34 7.11 -6.92
C VAL A 266 -2.40 8.25 -7.32
N ARG A 267 -1.58 8.73 -6.38
CA ARG A 267 -0.61 9.81 -6.64
C ARG A 267 0.46 9.41 -7.66
N THR A 268 0.93 8.16 -7.61
CA THR A 268 2.04 7.69 -8.45
C THR A 268 1.58 7.14 -9.80
N LEU A 269 0.43 6.47 -9.83
CA LEU A 269 -0.10 5.77 -10.99
C LEU A 269 -1.22 6.54 -11.67
N SER A 270 -2.31 6.83 -10.97
CA SER A 270 -3.48 7.47 -11.58
C SER A 270 -3.19 8.89 -12.05
N LEU A 271 -2.55 9.72 -11.21
CA LEU A 271 -2.23 11.10 -11.58
C LEU A 271 -1.19 11.20 -12.71
N ARG A 272 -0.28 10.21 -12.82
CA ARG A 272 0.84 10.27 -13.77
C ARG A 272 0.56 9.54 -15.09
N TYR A 273 -0.11 8.39 -15.02
CA TYR A 273 -0.34 7.50 -16.18
C TYR A 273 -1.83 7.41 -16.56
N GLY A 274 -2.72 8.05 -15.79
CA GLY A 274 -4.15 8.11 -16.08
C GLY A 274 -4.93 6.85 -15.69
N CYS A 275 -4.28 5.74 -15.33
CA CYS A 275 -4.95 4.48 -15.02
C CYS A 275 -5.81 4.52 -13.75
N GLY A 276 -6.81 3.63 -13.69
CA GLY A 276 -7.61 3.43 -12.48
C GLY A 276 -6.86 2.61 -11.44
N VAL A 277 -7.03 2.95 -10.17
CA VAL A 277 -6.44 2.23 -9.05
C VAL A 277 -7.53 1.77 -8.09
N ASP A 278 -7.49 0.49 -7.74
CA ASP A 278 -8.21 -0.08 -6.60
C ASP A 278 -7.23 -0.67 -5.59
N THR A 279 -7.64 -0.81 -4.34
CA THR A 279 -6.77 -1.37 -3.30
C THR A 279 -7.56 -2.22 -2.33
N VAL A 280 -7.11 -3.46 -2.18
CA VAL A 280 -7.70 -4.44 -1.27
C VAL A 280 -6.73 -4.84 -0.18
N GLY A 281 -7.29 -5.06 1.00
CA GLY A 281 -6.60 -5.41 2.21
C GLY A 281 -6.85 -6.84 2.63
N LEU A 282 -5.76 -7.57 2.85
CA LEU A 282 -5.75 -8.81 3.59
C LEU A 282 -5.94 -8.52 5.08
N GLU A 283 -6.88 -9.20 5.72
CA GLU A 283 -7.01 -9.29 7.17
C GLU A 283 -6.23 -10.52 7.68
N PRO A 284 -5.07 -10.35 8.33
CA PRO A 284 -4.22 -11.50 8.64
C PRO A 284 -4.81 -12.46 9.67
N GLN A 285 -5.72 -11.99 10.53
CA GLN A 285 -6.40 -12.85 11.51
C GLN A 285 -7.35 -13.85 10.85
N ALA A 286 -7.86 -13.52 9.66
CA ALA A 286 -8.80 -14.35 8.90
C ALA A 286 -8.12 -15.37 7.97
N LEU A 287 -6.78 -15.42 7.94
CA LEU A 287 -6.04 -16.35 7.08
C LEU A 287 -6.30 -17.80 7.46
N ALA A 288 -6.44 -18.69 6.46
CA ALA A 288 -6.58 -20.13 6.73
C ALA A 288 -5.34 -20.70 7.44
N ASP A 289 -4.14 -20.33 6.98
CA ASP A 289 -2.85 -20.80 7.53
C ASP A 289 -2.52 -20.14 8.88
N PRO A 290 -2.49 -20.90 9.99
CA PRO A 290 -2.17 -20.36 11.32
C PRO A 290 -0.77 -19.77 11.44
N GLN A 291 0.21 -20.23 10.64
CA GLN A 291 1.59 -19.71 10.69
C GLN A 291 1.69 -18.29 10.11
N LEU A 292 0.71 -17.90 9.28
CA LEU A 292 0.63 -16.57 8.68
C LEU A 292 -0.26 -15.61 9.49
N ARG A 293 -1.12 -16.14 10.37
CA ARG A 293 -2.03 -15.35 11.21
C ARG A 293 -1.26 -14.45 12.16
N HIS A 294 -1.81 -13.25 12.35
CA HIS A 294 -1.37 -12.34 13.39
C HIS A 294 -2.37 -11.22 13.64
N ALA A 295 -2.37 -10.72 14.87
CA ALA A 295 -3.08 -9.52 15.25
C ALA A 295 -2.14 -8.32 15.29
N TYR A 296 -2.66 -7.15 14.93
CA TYR A 296 -1.96 -5.89 15.15
C TYR A 296 -2.44 -5.25 16.44
N PRO A 297 -1.53 -4.78 17.30
CA PRO A 297 -1.92 -4.00 18.47
C PRO A 297 -2.56 -2.69 18.04
N THR A 298 -3.39 -2.11 18.91
CA THR A 298 -4.06 -0.84 18.67
C THR A 298 -3.08 0.29 18.34
N SER A 299 -1.90 0.31 18.95
CA SER A 299 -0.85 1.28 18.61
C SER A 299 -0.38 1.18 17.16
N ALA A 300 -0.32 -0.02 16.58
CA ALA A 300 0.04 -0.20 15.17
C ALA A 300 -1.06 0.31 14.23
N VAL A 301 -2.33 0.14 14.60
CA VAL A 301 -3.45 0.71 13.82
C VAL A 301 -3.40 2.25 13.84
N LEU A 302 -3.15 2.85 15.00
CA LEU A 302 -3.01 4.31 15.15
C LEU A 302 -1.79 4.85 14.39
N GLN A 303 -0.66 4.14 14.43
CA GLN A 303 0.53 4.48 13.64
C GLN A 303 0.23 4.52 12.13
N GLU A 304 -0.60 3.60 11.65
CA GLU A 304 -0.90 3.49 10.22
C GLU A 304 -2.06 4.39 9.80
N LEU A 305 -2.89 4.82 10.76
CA LEU A 305 -3.77 5.98 10.60
C LEU A 305 -2.95 7.26 10.41
N ARG A 306 -1.84 7.44 11.14
CA ARG A 306 -0.87 8.53 10.90
C ARG A 306 -0.26 8.44 9.50
N SER A 307 0.13 7.26 9.04
CA SER A 307 0.58 7.06 7.65
C SER A 307 -0.50 7.48 6.64
N ALA A 308 -1.77 7.13 6.89
CA ALA A 308 -2.89 7.50 6.02
C ALA A 308 -3.09 9.02 5.94
N VAL A 309 -3.05 9.72 7.07
CA VAL A 309 -3.11 11.20 7.12
C VAL A 309 -2.00 11.82 6.25
N ARG A 310 -0.77 11.32 6.38
CA ARG A 310 0.37 11.81 5.60
C ARG A 310 0.22 11.56 4.11
N SER A 311 -0.27 10.39 3.71
CA SER A 311 -0.50 10.08 2.30
C SER A 311 -1.68 10.87 1.70
N MET A 312 -2.71 11.20 2.49
CA MET A 312 -3.78 12.12 2.07
C MET A 312 -3.22 13.52 1.79
N ARG A 313 -2.35 14.03 2.68
CA ARG A 313 -1.64 15.31 2.50
C ARG A 313 -0.76 15.29 1.25
N ALA A 314 0.07 14.26 1.09
CA ALA A 314 0.93 14.11 -0.08
C ALA A 314 0.13 13.98 -1.40
N LEU A 315 -1.03 13.34 -1.37
CA LEU A 315 -1.92 13.27 -2.54
C LEU A 315 -2.50 14.65 -2.88
N TYR A 316 -2.97 15.40 -1.88
CA TYR A 316 -3.46 16.77 -2.06
C TYR A 316 -2.41 17.71 -2.65
N GLU A 317 -1.18 17.64 -2.13
CA GLU A 317 -0.04 18.44 -2.62
C GLU A 317 0.37 18.12 -4.06
N ALA A 318 0.08 16.91 -4.54
CA ALA A 318 0.39 16.50 -5.91
C ALA A 318 -0.60 17.03 -6.97
N LEU A 319 -1.82 17.45 -6.58
CA LEU A 319 -2.87 17.85 -7.52
C LEU A 319 -2.52 19.12 -8.35
N PRO A 320 -1.97 20.21 -7.76
CA PRO A 320 -1.63 21.41 -8.53
C PRO A 320 -0.57 21.15 -9.61
N ALA A 321 0.38 20.25 -9.35
CA ALA A 321 1.44 19.89 -10.29
C ALA A 321 0.87 19.23 -11.56
N VAL A 322 -0.22 18.46 -11.43
CA VAL A 322 -0.89 17.77 -12.55
C VAL A 322 -1.65 18.76 -13.43
N SER A 323 -2.34 19.74 -12.84
CA SER A 323 -3.01 20.80 -13.61
C SER A 323 -2.05 21.64 -14.45
N LEU A 324 -0.82 21.85 -13.98
CA LEU A 324 0.23 22.55 -14.73
C LEU A 324 0.81 21.68 -15.87
N MET A 325 0.98 20.37 -15.67
CA MET A 325 1.45 19.45 -16.71
C MET A 325 0.41 19.24 -17.83
N ALA A 326 -0.88 19.15 -17.48
CA ALA A 326 -1.97 19.02 -18.45
C ALA A 326 -2.06 20.26 -19.36
N SER A 327 -1.91 21.47 -18.80
CA SER A 327 -1.93 22.71 -19.56
C SER A 327 -0.73 22.87 -20.52
N ARG A 328 0.45 22.34 -20.15
CA ARG A 328 1.66 22.33 -21.02
C ARG A 328 1.53 21.34 -22.18
N ASN A 329 1.05 20.14 -21.92
CA ASN A 329 0.84 19.14 -22.97
C ASN A 329 -0.25 19.53 -23.99
N ALA A 330 -1.18 20.41 -23.60
CA ALA A 330 -2.18 20.98 -24.50
C ALA A 330 -1.61 22.10 -25.38
N SER A 331 -0.59 22.82 -24.92
CA SER A 331 0.06 23.91 -25.67
C SER A 331 1.10 23.40 -26.67
N ASP A 332 1.77 22.28 -26.40
CA ASP A 332 2.72 21.64 -27.32
C ASP A 332 2.05 20.82 -28.45
N ARG A 333 0.71 20.73 -28.45
CA ARG A 333 -0.10 20.08 -29.50
C ARG A 333 -0.82 21.05 -30.42
N CYS A 334 -0.57 22.36 -30.28
CA CYS A 334 -1.10 23.42 -31.14
C CYS A 334 -0.02 23.99 -32.06
#